data_AF-A0A6P6YHK6-F1
#
_entry.id   AF-A0A6P6YHK6-F1
#
_cell.length_a   1.000
_cell.length_b   1.000
_cell.length_c   1.000
_cell.angle_alpha   90.00
_cell.angle_beta   90.00
_cell.angle_gamma   90.00
#
_symmetry.space_group_name_H-M   'P 1'
#
loop_
_entity.id
_entity.type
_entity.pdbx_description
1 polymer ?
#
loop_
_entity_poly.entity_id
_entity_poly.type
_entity_poly.pdbx_seq_one_letter_code
_entity_poly.pdbx_strand_id
1 'polypeptide(L)'
;MNSTPTANDSKMIPSLSNKLLQIMNDDDIMKRKLMIDGDGIGDDRKITNLIKQFILWCYNDNESELECELSAERLLNVIDQSELAMAKSVQTIKMITNELDNYENMYKNIEKSIQDAREKLSVCKAELAHAKQIRRYKLDYDNIAQIIEQHPSTQETQIKLNVLENEIQTLQKINNQIESKLEKRRRQFQLLLSASHQLQNVLDEENNVQNSDTTLLADNNNHHGQQQHALDDDNLQSSSTTTTKEPISMETN
;
A
#
# COMPACT_ATOMS: atom_id res chain seq x y z
N MET A 1 33.99 33.80 45.67
CA MET A 1 32.53 33.69 45.43
C MET A 1 32.26 34.28 44.06
N ASN A 2 31.48 33.61 43.22
CA ASN A 2 31.24 34.02 41.84
C ASN A 2 30.23 35.17 41.77
N SER A 3 30.48 36.14 40.89
CA SER A 3 29.46 37.06 40.36
C SER A 3 29.77 37.35 38.90
N THR A 4 29.17 36.57 38.00
CA THR A 4 29.14 36.84 36.55
C THR A 4 28.08 37.92 36.24
N PRO A 5 28.42 39.00 35.51
CA PRO A 5 27.42 39.79 34.81
C PRO A 5 27.02 39.04 33.54
N THR A 6 25.77 38.59 33.48
CA THR A 6 25.20 37.98 32.27
C THR A 6 25.11 38.99 31.14
N ALA A 7 25.47 38.57 29.93
CA ALA A 7 25.32 39.38 28.73
C ALA A 7 23.85 39.79 28.53
N ASN A 8 23.61 41.06 28.20
CA ASN A 8 22.30 41.55 27.78
C ASN A 8 22.45 42.34 26.47
N ASP A 9 23.11 41.70 25.50
CA ASP A 9 23.22 42.17 24.11
C ASP A 9 21.87 41.95 23.40
N SER A 10 20.85 42.73 23.81
CA SER A 10 19.55 42.79 23.14
C SER A 10 19.71 43.57 21.82
N LYS A 11 20.43 42.96 20.87
CA LYS A 11 20.39 43.37 19.46
C LYS A 11 18.98 43.12 18.98
N MET A 12 18.18 44.19 18.95
CA MET A 12 16.87 44.23 18.32
C MET A 12 16.97 43.63 16.92
N ILE A 13 16.54 42.38 16.78
CA ILE A 13 16.41 41.73 15.48
C ILE A 13 15.32 42.52 14.75
N PRO A 14 15.62 43.23 13.65
CA PRO A 14 14.61 43.99 12.95
C PRO A 14 13.51 43.03 12.51
N SER A 15 12.26 43.34 12.86
CA SER A 15 11.12 42.50 12.50
C SER A 15 11.10 42.27 10.99
N LEU A 16 10.66 41.09 10.56
CA LEU A 16 10.58 40.77 9.13
C LEU A 16 9.76 41.82 8.36
N SER A 17 8.74 42.39 9.00
CA SER A 17 7.94 43.53 8.52
C SER A 17 8.80 44.79 8.29
N ASN A 18 9.59 45.22 9.29
CA ASN A 18 10.47 46.39 9.14
C ASN A 18 11.52 46.17 8.04
N LYS A 19 12.03 44.94 7.89
CA LYS A 19 12.98 44.61 6.82
C LYS A 19 12.33 44.63 5.44
N LEU A 20 11.08 44.17 5.32
CA LEU A 20 10.27 44.26 4.09
C LEU A 20 9.97 45.72 3.70
N LEU A 21 9.53 46.53 4.66
CA LEU A 21 9.31 47.97 4.48
C LEU A 21 10.59 48.70 4.04
N GLN A 22 11.74 48.33 4.60
CA GLN A 22 13.02 48.91 4.20
C GLN A 22 13.40 48.51 2.78
N ILE A 23 13.28 47.23 2.40
CA ILE A 23 13.53 46.76 1.03
C ILE A 23 12.62 47.49 0.03
N MET A 24 11.31 47.60 0.30
CA MET A 24 10.38 48.31 -0.58
C MET A 24 10.73 49.79 -0.75
N ASN A 25 11.17 50.46 0.32
CA ASN A 25 11.56 51.87 0.26
C ASN A 25 12.91 52.05 -0.44
N ASP A 26 13.86 51.12 -0.26
CA ASP A 26 15.14 51.09 -0.97
C ASP A 26 14.94 50.81 -2.47
N ASP A 27 14.00 49.93 -2.84
CA ASP A 27 13.57 49.68 -4.22
C ASP A 27 12.93 50.93 -4.85
N ASP A 28 12.06 51.65 -4.12
CA ASP A 28 11.47 52.91 -4.60
C ASP A 28 12.50 54.04 -4.73
N ILE A 29 13.50 54.10 -3.85
CA ILE A 29 14.63 55.02 -3.95
C ILE A 29 15.52 54.65 -5.15
N MET A 30 15.81 53.36 -5.34
CA MET A 30 16.60 52.87 -6.47
C MET A 30 15.88 53.13 -7.80
N LYS A 31 14.57 52.88 -7.88
CA LYS A 31 13.72 53.18 -9.04
C LYS A 31 13.68 54.68 -9.33
N ARG A 32 13.52 55.53 -8.30
CA ARG A 32 13.54 56.99 -8.46
C ARG A 32 14.91 57.48 -8.93
N LYS A 33 16.00 56.93 -8.40
CA LYS A 33 17.36 57.27 -8.83
C LYS A 33 17.63 56.79 -10.26
N LEU A 34 17.20 55.58 -10.61
CA LEU A 34 17.30 55.03 -11.96
C LEU A 34 16.42 55.78 -12.97
N MET A 35 15.35 56.45 -12.55
CA MET A 35 14.58 57.38 -13.41
C MET A 35 15.26 58.74 -13.60
N ILE A 36 16.12 59.18 -12.67
CA ILE A 36 16.82 60.48 -12.74
C ILE A 36 18.15 60.33 -13.49
N ASP A 37 18.92 59.29 -13.16
CA ASP A 37 20.19 58.94 -13.79
C ASP A 37 20.01 58.08 -15.06
N GLY A 38 18.77 57.64 -15.36
CA GLY A 38 18.45 56.78 -16.49
C GLY A 38 18.38 57.53 -17.83
N ASP A 39 19.47 57.43 -18.58
CA ASP A 39 19.55 57.41 -20.06
C ASP A 39 18.82 58.50 -20.88
N GLY A 40 18.38 59.61 -20.26
CA GLY A 40 17.62 60.66 -20.96
C GLY A 40 17.86 62.09 -20.47
N ILE A 41 17.69 62.37 -19.16
CA ILE A 41 17.74 63.74 -18.61
C ILE A 41 19.12 64.40 -18.81
N GLY A 42 20.20 63.62 -18.77
CA GLY A 42 21.56 64.11 -19.02
C GLY A 42 21.79 64.53 -20.47
N ASP A 43 21.27 63.75 -21.41
CA ASP A 43 21.55 63.92 -22.84
C ASP A 43 20.61 64.93 -23.50
N ASP A 44 19.34 64.98 -23.10
CA ASP A 44 18.41 66.07 -23.47
C ASP A 44 18.95 67.45 -23.03
N ARG A 45 19.58 67.52 -21.85
CA ARG A 45 20.28 68.71 -21.38
C ARG A 45 21.53 69.05 -22.21
N LYS A 46 22.29 68.05 -22.67
CA LYS A 46 23.44 68.27 -23.60
C LYS A 46 22.95 68.81 -24.94
N ILE A 47 21.92 68.20 -25.53
CA ILE A 47 21.32 68.63 -26.81
C ILE A 47 20.75 70.05 -26.68
N THR A 48 20.01 70.34 -25.60
CA THR A 48 19.49 71.68 -25.31
C THR A 48 20.62 72.73 -25.19
N ASN A 49 21.76 72.37 -24.59
CA ASN A 49 22.92 73.25 -24.49
C ASN A 49 23.67 73.41 -25.82
N LEU A 50 23.78 72.35 -26.61
CA LEU A 50 24.34 72.37 -27.97
C LEU A 50 23.54 73.34 -28.86
N ILE A 51 22.21 73.23 -28.86
CA ILE A 51 21.32 74.13 -29.62
C ILE A 51 21.52 75.59 -29.18
N LYS A 52 21.65 75.86 -27.87
CA LYS A 52 21.91 77.21 -27.36
C LYS A 52 23.28 77.75 -27.78
N GLN A 53 24.33 76.94 -27.74
CA GLN A 53 25.66 77.35 -28.21
C GLN A 53 25.71 77.55 -29.73
N PHE A 54 25.02 76.70 -30.51
CA PHE A 54 24.87 76.86 -31.95
C PHE A 54 24.21 78.19 -32.29
N ILE A 55 23.08 78.50 -31.64
CA ILE A 55 22.36 79.76 -31.84
C ILE A 55 23.26 80.95 -31.47
N LEU A 56 23.97 80.89 -30.34
CA LEU A 56 24.87 81.98 -29.92
C LEU A 56 26.01 82.20 -30.93
N TRP A 57 26.63 81.13 -31.41
CA TRP A 57 27.68 81.16 -32.43
C TRP A 57 27.18 81.80 -33.75
N CYS A 58 25.95 81.48 -34.17
CA CYS A 58 25.34 82.08 -35.36
C CYS A 58 25.03 83.59 -35.26
N TYR A 59 25.02 84.19 -34.06
CA TYR A 59 24.73 85.61 -33.84
C TYR A 59 25.93 86.40 -33.28
N ASN A 60 27.13 85.80 -33.21
CA ASN A 60 28.35 86.43 -32.70
C ASN A 60 29.08 87.28 -33.77
N ASP A 61 28.44 88.36 -34.24
CA ASP A 61 28.98 89.28 -35.27
C ASP A 61 30.25 90.07 -34.85
N ASN A 62 30.71 89.94 -33.60
CA ASN A 62 31.75 90.80 -33.00
C ASN A 62 32.97 90.02 -32.43
N GLU A 63 33.08 88.71 -32.67
CA GLU A 63 34.22 87.91 -32.20
C GLU A 63 35.40 87.91 -33.18
N SER A 64 36.60 87.65 -32.65
CA SER A 64 37.80 87.43 -33.47
C SER A 64 37.69 86.12 -34.24
N GLU A 65 38.23 86.05 -35.46
CA GLU A 65 38.20 84.87 -36.33
C GLU A 65 38.65 83.58 -35.60
N LEU A 66 39.67 83.69 -34.75
CA LEU A 66 40.20 82.61 -33.91
C LEU A 66 39.22 82.09 -32.84
N GLU A 67 38.42 82.97 -32.23
CA GLU A 67 37.42 82.56 -31.22
C GLU A 67 36.21 81.90 -31.90
N CYS A 68 35.85 82.36 -33.12
CA CYS A 68 34.83 81.73 -33.94
C CYS A 68 35.21 80.30 -34.35
N GLU A 69 36.46 80.07 -34.77
CA GLU A 69 37.00 78.74 -35.09
C GLU A 69 37.04 77.82 -33.86
N LEU A 70 37.53 78.32 -32.72
CA LEU A 70 37.58 77.57 -31.46
C LEU A 70 36.18 77.23 -30.92
N SER A 71 35.19 78.09 -31.14
CA SER A 71 33.79 77.85 -30.80
C SER A 71 33.16 76.78 -31.71
N ALA A 72 33.47 76.81 -33.01
CA ALA A 72 33.05 75.78 -33.96
C ALA A 72 33.66 74.41 -33.65
N GLU A 73 34.95 74.35 -33.27
CA GLU A 73 35.61 73.10 -32.85
C GLU A 73 34.95 72.52 -31.59
N ARG A 74 34.63 73.35 -30.60
CA ARG A 74 33.90 72.92 -29.38
C ARG A 74 32.50 72.39 -29.73
N LEU A 75 31.81 73.03 -30.67
CA LEU A 75 30.49 72.60 -31.13
C LEU A 75 30.55 71.21 -31.79
N LEU A 76 31.51 71.00 -32.67
CA LEU A 76 31.75 69.71 -33.34
C LEU A 76 32.07 68.60 -32.32
N ASN A 77 32.95 68.87 -31.35
CA ASN A 77 33.27 67.93 -30.27
C ASN A 77 32.04 67.52 -29.44
N VAL A 78 31.05 68.41 -29.25
CA VAL A 78 29.81 68.08 -28.55
C VAL A 78 28.87 67.23 -29.42
N ILE A 79 28.87 67.44 -30.74
CA ILE A 79 28.15 66.58 -31.69
C ILE A 79 28.72 65.16 -31.67
N ASP A 80 30.04 64.99 -31.81
CA ASP A 80 30.72 63.69 -31.79
C ASP A 80 30.45 62.91 -30.50
N GLN A 81 30.45 63.61 -29.35
CA GLN A 81 30.11 63.02 -28.05
C GLN A 81 28.64 62.59 -27.96
N SER A 82 27.72 63.32 -28.60
CA SER A 82 26.30 62.98 -28.63
C SER A 82 26.01 61.79 -29.57
N GLU A 83 26.70 61.69 -30.70
CA GLU A 83 26.63 60.53 -31.60
C GLU A 83 27.16 59.27 -30.91
N LEU A 84 28.31 59.37 -30.23
CA LEU A 84 28.88 58.27 -29.46
C LEU A 84 27.97 57.84 -28.30
N ALA A 85 27.27 58.77 -27.66
CA ALA A 85 26.27 58.44 -26.62
C ALA A 85 25.07 57.69 -27.22
N MET A 86 24.53 58.15 -28.34
CA MET A 86 23.43 57.49 -29.05
C MET A 86 23.82 56.07 -29.50
N ALA A 87 25.01 55.89 -30.08
CA ALA A 87 25.52 54.58 -30.50
C ALA A 87 25.66 53.60 -29.31
N LYS A 88 26.09 54.09 -28.14
CA LYS A 88 26.14 53.30 -26.90
C LYS A 88 24.76 52.90 -26.41
N SER A 89 23.77 53.81 -26.42
CA SER A 89 22.40 53.50 -26.02
C SER A 89 21.78 52.44 -26.95
N VAL A 90 21.93 52.55 -28.27
CA VAL A 90 21.48 51.53 -29.24
C VAL A 90 22.11 50.15 -28.96
N GLN A 91 23.42 50.08 -28.71
CA GLN A 91 24.08 48.82 -28.39
C GLN A 91 23.65 48.27 -27.02
N THR A 92 23.34 49.14 -26.06
CA THR A 92 22.84 48.78 -24.72
C THR A 92 21.42 48.21 -24.82
N ILE A 93 20.54 48.84 -25.60
CA ILE A 93 19.19 48.33 -25.90
C ILE A 93 19.29 46.93 -26.52
N LYS A 94 20.13 46.75 -27.54
CA LYS A 94 20.36 45.44 -28.18
C LYS A 94 20.84 44.37 -27.21
N MET A 95 21.75 44.72 -26.30
CA MET A 95 22.22 43.83 -25.24
C MET A 95 21.08 43.46 -24.27
N ILE A 96 20.29 44.45 -23.82
CA ILE A 96 19.16 44.25 -22.92
C ILE A 96 18.09 43.34 -23.55
N THR A 97 17.76 43.53 -24.83
CA THR A 97 16.82 42.64 -25.54
C THR A 97 17.33 41.19 -25.57
N ASN A 98 18.61 40.98 -25.90
CA ASN A 98 19.20 39.64 -25.94
C ASN A 98 19.27 38.99 -24.55
N GLU A 99 19.55 39.75 -23.49
CA GLU A 99 19.48 39.23 -22.12
C GLU A 99 18.04 38.89 -21.70
N LEU A 100 17.04 39.69 -22.11
CA LEU A 100 15.63 39.42 -21.84
C LEU A 100 15.19 38.09 -22.48
N ASP A 101 15.52 37.87 -23.77
CA ASP A 101 15.26 36.62 -24.48
C ASP A 101 15.96 35.42 -23.80
N ASN A 102 17.20 35.61 -23.34
CA ASN A 102 17.97 34.61 -22.60
C ASN A 102 17.30 34.26 -21.26
N TYR A 103 16.86 35.26 -20.49
CA TYR A 103 16.11 35.04 -19.25
C TYR A 103 14.77 34.35 -19.51
N GLU A 104 14.01 34.73 -20.52
CA GLU A 104 12.74 34.05 -20.87
C GLU A 104 12.98 32.57 -21.21
N ASN A 105 14.04 32.26 -21.96
CA ASN A 105 14.43 30.88 -22.25
C ASN A 105 14.87 30.13 -20.98
N MET A 106 15.64 30.76 -20.08
CA MET A 106 15.98 30.19 -18.78
C MET A 106 14.74 29.88 -17.93
N TYR A 107 13.76 30.79 -17.87
CA TYR A 107 12.48 30.55 -17.18
C TYR A 107 11.71 29.36 -17.78
N LYS A 108 11.61 29.27 -19.11
CA LYS A 108 10.97 28.12 -19.79
C LYS A 108 11.67 26.79 -19.48
N ASN A 109 13.00 26.78 -19.44
CA ASN A 109 13.79 25.59 -19.10
C ASN A 109 13.63 25.19 -17.63
N ILE A 110 13.56 26.17 -16.72
CA ILE A 110 13.29 25.92 -15.30
C ILE A 110 11.88 25.35 -15.10
N GLU A 111 10.85 25.93 -15.69
CA GLU A 111 9.47 25.42 -15.56
C GLU A 111 9.34 24.01 -16.13
N LYS A 112 9.97 23.73 -17.29
CA LYS A 112 10.06 22.37 -17.83
C LYS A 112 10.74 21.40 -16.87
N SER A 113 11.89 21.78 -16.30
CA SER A 113 12.62 20.95 -15.32
C SER A 113 11.78 20.67 -14.06
N ILE A 114 11.03 21.66 -13.58
CA ILE A 114 10.07 21.51 -12.48
C ILE A 114 8.96 20.53 -12.86
N GLN A 115 8.41 20.62 -14.07
CA GLN A 115 7.37 19.72 -14.54
C GLN A 115 7.87 18.28 -14.70
N ASP A 116 9.03 18.07 -15.32
CA ASP A 116 9.70 16.77 -15.44
C ASP A 116 9.97 16.16 -14.05
N ALA A 117 10.34 16.98 -13.06
CA ALA A 117 10.54 16.55 -11.67
C ALA A 117 9.22 16.18 -10.97
N ARG A 118 8.13 16.92 -11.21
CA ARG A 118 6.78 16.59 -10.70
C ARG A 118 6.27 15.27 -11.29
N GLU A 119 6.50 15.02 -12.57
CA GLU A 119 6.13 13.76 -13.24
C GLU A 119 6.91 12.58 -12.63
N LYS A 120 8.25 12.68 -12.54
CA LYS A 120 9.10 11.67 -11.90
C LYS A 120 8.68 11.38 -10.45
N LEU A 121 8.30 12.42 -9.69
CA LEU A 121 7.77 12.25 -8.33
C LEU A 121 6.43 11.50 -8.31
N SER A 122 5.57 11.72 -9.30
CA SER A 122 4.29 11.00 -9.44
C SER A 122 4.52 9.52 -9.72
N VAL A 123 5.40 9.19 -10.68
CA VAL A 123 5.81 7.81 -11.01
C VAL A 123 6.40 7.12 -9.79
N CYS A 124 7.39 7.73 -9.13
CA CYS A 124 8.04 7.17 -7.93
C CYS A 124 7.05 6.95 -6.77
N LYS A 125 6.01 7.79 -6.61
CA LYS A 125 4.93 7.55 -5.63
C LYS A 125 4.09 6.32 -5.99
N ALA A 126 3.76 6.12 -7.27
CA ALA A 126 3.01 4.94 -7.73
C ALA A 126 3.84 3.65 -7.56
N GLU A 127 5.11 3.67 -7.96
CA GLU A 127 6.06 2.56 -7.75
C GLU A 127 6.21 2.22 -6.26
N LEU A 128 6.33 3.22 -5.39
CA LEU A 128 6.41 3.01 -3.95
C LEU A 128 5.12 2.39 -3.37
N ALA A 129 3.95 2.79 -3.86
CA ALA A 129 2.68 2.18 -3.46
C ALA A 129 2.60 0.71 -3.89
N HIS A 130 2.99 0.41 -5.14
CA HIS A 130 3.05 -0.95 -5.67
C HIS A 130 4.07 -1.83 -4.92
N ALA A 131 5.27 -1.31 -4.62
CA ALA A 131 6.29 -2.01 -3.84
C ALA A 131 5.84 -2.30 -2.39
N LYS A 132 5.11 -1.37 -1.76
CA LYS A 132 4.46 -1.61 -0.46
C LYS A 132 3.39 -2.70 -0.54
N GLN A 133 2.61 -2.74 -1.60
CA GLN A 133 1.58 -3.76 -1.82
C GLN A 133 2.21 -5.16 -1.98
N ILE A 134 3.25 -5.29 -2.81
CA ILE A 134 4.04 -6.53 -2.95
C ILE A 134 4.62 -6.96 -1.59
N ARG A 135 5.17 -6.03 -0.81
CA ARG A 135 5.71 -6.33 0.52
C ARG A 135 4.63 -6.84 1.48
N ARG A 136 3.40 -6.31 1.41
CA ARG A 136 2.27 -6.80 2.22
C ARG A 136 1.93 -8.24 1.84
N TYR A 137 1.69 -8.49 0.55
CA TYR A 137 1.41 -9.84 0.06
C TYR A 137 2.52 -10.84 0.43
N LYS A 138 3.79 -10.46 0.33
CA LYS A 138 4.89 -11.32 0.77
C LYS A 138 4.76 -11.70 2.25
N LEU A 139 4.48 -10.74 3.13
CA LEU A 139 4.28 -11.00 4.56
C LEU A 139 3.06 -11.90 4.80
N ASP A 140 1.96 -11.66 4.08
CA ASP A 140 0.76 -12.49 4.14
C ASP A 140 1.07 -13.95 3.71
N TYR A 141 1.87 -14.16 2.66
CA TYR A 141 2.34 -15.48 2.24
C TYR A 141 3.32 -16.13 3.23
N ASP A 142 4.29 -15.38 3.75
CA ASP A 142 5.25 -15.86 4.74
C ASP A 142 4.52 -16.33 6.03
N ASN A 143 3.46 -15.62 6.44
CA ASN A 143 2.59 -15.98 7.57
C ASN A 143 1.79 -17.27 7.28
N ILE A 144 1.12 -17.36 6.12
CA ILE A 144 0.39 -18.56 5.72
C ILE A 144 1.33 -19.78 5.63
N ALA A 145 2.55 -19.60 5.11
CA ALA A 145 3.57 -20.65 5.08
C ALA A 145 3.96 -21.12 6.49
N GLN A 146 4.15 -20.19 7.44
CA GLN A 146 4.44 -20.53 8.84
C GLN A 146 3.28 -21.27 9.53
N ILE A 147 2.02 -21.00 9.16
CA ILE A 147 0.85 -21.76 9.63
C ILE A 147 0.86 -23.17 9.01
N ILE A 148 1.11 -23.29 7.70
CA ILE A 148 1.17 -24.58 7.01
C ILE A 148 2.29 -25.47 7.58
N GLU A 149 3.45 -24.91 7.92
CA GLU A 149 4.58 -25.65 8.51
C GLU A 149 4.28 -26.23 9.90
N GLN A 150 3.30 -25.69 10.64
CA GLN A 150 2.84 -26.27 11.91
C GLN A 150 1.99 -27.54 11.73
N HIS A 151 1.46 -27.77 10.53
CA HIS A 151 0.69 -28.97 10.23
C HIS A 151 1.62 -30.10 9.75
N PRO A 152 1.34 -31.37 10.12
CA PRO A 152 2.16 -32.50 9.69
C PRO A 152 2.13 -32.64 8.17
N SER A 153 3.27 -33.02 7.59
CA SER A 153 3.38 -33.29 6.15
C SER A 153 2.28 -34.27 5.69
N THR A 154 1.66 -33.96 4.55
CA THR A 154 0.64 -34.80 3.92
C THR A 154 1.13 -36.24 3.74
N GLN A 155 2.43 -36.43 3.45
CA GLN A 155 3.05 -37.74 3.31
C GLN A 155 3.10 -38.51 4.64
N GLU A 156 3.49 -37.87 5.74
CA GLU A 156 3.49 -38.52 7.06
C GLU A 156 2.09 -38.91 7.51
N THR A 157 1.12 -38.01 7.28
CA THR A 157 -0.30 -38.25 7.59
C THR A 157 -0.82 -39.43 6.75
N GLN A 158 -0.46 -39.50 5.47
CA GLN A 158 -0.84 -40.62 4.60
C GLN A 158 -0.19 -41.94 5.03
N ILE A 159 1.06 -41.93 5.51
CA ILE A 159 1.73 -43.13 6.06
C ILE A 159 1.00 -43.60 7.33
N LYS A 160 0.71 -42.70 8.27
CA LYS A 160 -0.03 -43.00 9.50
C LYS A 160 -1.42 -43.57 9.20
N LEU A 161 -2.13 -43.00 8.22
CA LEU A 161 -3.44 -43.49 7.76
C LEU A 161 -3.36 -44.90 7.19
N ASN A 162 -2.39 -45.18 6.30
CA ASN A 162 -2.18 -46.54 5.78
C ASN A 162 -1.86 -47.56 6.88
N VAL A 163 -1.06 -47.20 7.89
CA VAL A 163 -0.77 -48.09 9.03
C VAL A 163 -2.05 -48.39 9.81
N LEU A 164 -2.84 -47.37 10.13
CA LEU A 164 -4.10 -47.52 10.85
C LEU A 164 -5.13 -48.35 10.08
N GLU A 165 -5.20 -48.18 8.76
CA GLU A 165 -6.11 -48.95 7.91
C GLU A 165 -5.71 -50.43 7.81
N ASN A 166 -4.40 -50.73 7.72
CA ASN A 166 -3.91 -52.10 7.85
C ASN A 166 -4.24 -52.70 9.23
N GLU A 167 -4.08 -51.94 10.30
CA GLU A 167 -4.44 -52.39 11.66
C GLU A 167 -5.93 -52.73 11.76
N ILE A 168 -6.81 -51.85 11.28
CA ILE A 168 -8.26 -52.09 11.20
C ILE A 168 -8.58 -53.37 10.42
N GLN A 169 -7.96 -53.59 9.26
CA GLN A 169 -8.16 -54.82 8.46
C GLN A 169 -7.69 -56.07 9.22
N THR A 170 -6.59 -56.00 9.98
CA THR A 170 -6.15 -57.14 10.81
C THR A 170 -7.09 -57.40 11.99
N LEU A 171 -7.59 -56.37 12.67
CA LEU A 171 -8.55 -56.48 13.76
C LEU A 171 -9.89 -57.05 13.27
N GLN A 172 -10.40 -56.60 12.12
CA GLN A 172 -11.58 -57.17 11.47
C GLN A 172 -11.38 -58.66 11.15
N LYS A 173 -10.21 -59.03 10.59
CA LYS A 173 -9.88 -60.44 10.29
C LYS A 173 -9.81 -61.29 11.56
N ILE A 174 -9.25 -60.78 12.66
CA ILE A 174 -9.20 -61.46 13.96
C ILE A 174 -10.62 -61.60 14.54
N ASN A 175 -11.43 -60.55 14.50
CA ASN A 175 -12.81 -60.57 14.99
C ASN A 175 -13.64 -61.63 14.25
N ASN A 176 -13.60 -61.62 12.90
CA ASN A 176 -14.27 -62.62 12.06
C ASN A 176 -13.81 -64.06 12.35
N GLN A 177 -12.52 -64.27 12.69
CA GLN A 177 -12.01 -65.57 13.12
C GLN A 177 -12.52 -66.00 14.50
N ILE A 178 -12.64 -65.06 15.45
CA ILE A 178 -13.19 -65.32 16.78
C ILE A 178 -14.68 -65.65 16.67
N GLU A 179 -15.43 -64.87 15.91
CA GLU A 179 -16.86 -65.07 15.67
C GLU A 179 -17.13 -66.42 14.98
N SER A 180 -16.32 -66.79 13.96
CA SER A 180 -16.39 -68.12 13.34
C SER A 180 -16.07 -69.26 14.33
N LYS A 181 -15.13 -69.07 15.27
CA LYS A 181 -14.84 -70.05 16.33
C LYS A 181 -15.98 -70.14 17.35
N LEU A 182 -16.59 -69.01 17.71
CA LEU A 182 -17.72 -68.93 18.63
C LEU A 182 -18.95 -69.64 18.03
N GLU A 183 -19.27 -69.37 16.77
CA GLU A 183 -20.35 -70.03 16.03
C GLU A 183 -20.13 -71.55 15.90
N LYS A 184 -18.89 -72.00 15.66
CA LYS A 184 -18.55 -73.44 15.70
C LYS A 184 -18.79 -74.05 17.08
N ARG A 185 -18.39 -73.38 18.16
CA ARG A 185 -18.66 -73.84 19.54
C ARG A 185 -20.15 -73.84 19.88
N ARG A 186 -20.91 -72.83 19.42
CA ARG A 186 -22.37 -72.78 19.55
C ARG A 186 -23.03 -73.98 18.87
N ARG A 187 -22.64 -74.31 17.64
CA ARG A 187 -23.13 -75.53 16.94
C ARG A 187 -22.76 -76.81 17.65
N GLN A 188 -21.52 -76.93 18.15
CA GLN A 188 -21.08 -78.09 18.93
C GLN A 188 -21.87 -78.26 20.23
N PHE A 189 -22.11 -77.15 20.96
CA PHE A 189 -22.93 -77.15 22.17
C PHE A 189 -24.39 -77.50 21.87
N GLN A 190 -24.95 -77.00 20.77
CA GLN A 190 -26.32 -77.32 20.38
C GLN A 190 -26.48 -78.78 19.89
N LEU A 191 -25.45 -79.35 19.26
CA LEU A 191 -25.37 -80.79 18.98
C LEU A 191 -25.30 -81.62 20.27
N LEU A 192 -24.46 -81.23 21.23
CA LEU A 192 -24.34 -81.88 22.53
C LEU A 192 -25.65 -81.81 23.32
N LEU A 193 -26.33 -80.66 23.32
CA LEU A 193 -27.64 -80.48 23.94
C LEU A 193 -28.70 -81.38 23.27
N SER A 194 -28.71 -81.47 21.95
CA SER A 194 -29.61 -82.39 21.23
C SER A 194 -29.32 -83.85 21.53
N ALA A 195 -28.04 -84.25 21.63
CA ALA A 195 -27.65 -85.61 22.00
C ALA A 195 -28.00 -85.92 23.48
N SER A 196 -27.85 -84.93 24.37
CA SER A 196 -28.27 -85.04 25.76
C SER A 196 -29.79 -85.21 25.89
N HIS A 197 -30.58 -84.46 25.11
CA HIS A 197 -32.03 -84.65 25.05
C HIS A 197 -32.41 -86.00 24.42
N GLN A 198 -31.70 -86.49 23.40
CA GLN A 198 -31.93 -87.83 22.85
C GLN A 198 -31.62 -88.94 23.88
N LEU A 199 -30.50 -88.83 24.61
CA LEU A 199 -30.18 -89.76 25.69
C LEU A 199 -31.18 -89.67 26.85
N GLN A 200 -31.66 -88.47 27.18
CA GLN A 200 -32.70 -88.30 28.18
C GLN A 200 -34.02 -88.91 27.72
N ASN A 201 -34.42 -88.72 26.47
CA ASN A 201 -35.59 -89.40 25.89
C ASN A 201 -35.42 -90.93 25.89
N VAL A 202 -34.24 -91.47 25.57
CA VAL A 202 -33.96 -92.92 25.64
C VAL A 202 -34.01 -93.43 27.07
N LEU A 203 -33.52 -92.67 28.05
CA LEU A 203 -33.65 -93.00 29.47
C LEU A 203 -35.11 -92.90 29.94
N ASP A 204 -35.88 -91.92 29.48
CA ASP A 204 -37.30 -91.78 29.78
C ASP A 204 -38.12 -92.89 29.09
N GLU A 205 -37.69 -93.39 27.93
CA GLU A 205 -38.21 -94.58 27.26
C GLU A 205 -37.84 -95.87 28.04
N GLU A 206 -36.59 -96.06 28.48
CA GLU A 206 -36.19 -97.20 29.33
C GLU A 206 -36.93 -97.20 30.68
N ASN A 207 -37.14 -96.04 31.30
CA ASN A 207 -37.95 -95.89 32.51
C ASN A 207 -39.44 -96.16 32.26
N ASN A 208 -39.95 -95.92 31.03
CA ASN A 208 -41.28 -96.34 30.61
C ASN A 208 -41.37 -97.85 30.33
N VAL A 209 -40.32 -98.50 29.85
CA VAL A 209 -40.29 -99.97 29.65
C VAL A 209 -40.33 -100.73 31.00
N GLN A 210 -40.01 -100.08 32.12
CA GLN A 210 -40.25 -100.61 33.48
C GLN A 210 -41.54 -100.10 34.15
N ASN A 211 -42.33 -99.23 33.49
CA ASN A 211 -43.61 -98.72 34.00
C ASN A 211 -44.74 -98.77 32.96
N SER A 212 -44.70 -99.76 32.05
CA SER A 212 -45.75 -99.96 31.03
C SER A 212 -46.95 -100.74 31.58
N ASP A 213 -47.58 -100.19 32.61
CA ASP A 213 -48.91 -100.50 33.16
C ASP A 213 -49.32 -99.23 33.93
N THR A 214 -50.18 -98.32 33.46
CA THR A 214 -51.40 -98.52 32.66
C THR A 214 -51.92 -97.20 32.03
N THR A 215 -52.43 -97.27 30.79
CA THR A 215 -53.50 -96.44 30.15
C THR A 215 -53.43 -94.90 30.31
N LEU A 216 -52.97 -94.12 29.32
CA LEU A 216 -53.70 -93.68 28.11
C LEU A 216 -55.17 -93.23 28.31
N LEU A 217 -55.41 -91.91 28.30
CA LEU A 217 -56.45 -91.16 27.54
C LEU A 217 -56.07 -89.66 27.71
N ALA A 218 -55.48 -88.97 26.73
CA ALA A 218 -56.07 -88.41 25.50
C ALA A 218 -56.87 -87.11 25.72
N ASP A 219 -56.47 -86.06 24.97
CA ASP A 219 -57.18 -84.80 24.66
C ASP A 219 -57.44 -83.77 25.80
N ASN A 220 -57.28 -82.45 25.60
CA ASN A 220 -56.82 -81.72 24.40
C ASN A 220 -56.19 -80.34 24.70
N ASN A 221 -55.43 -79.84 23.72
CA ASN A 221 -54.76 -78.54 23.55
C ASN A 221 -55.54 -77.31 24.08
N ASN A 222 -54.92 -76.28 24.69
CA ASN A 222 -53.82 -75.40 24.25
C ASN A 222 -54.17 -74.42 23.10
N HIS A 223 -54.38 -73.15 23.48
CA HIS A 223 -54.02 -71.97 22.69
C HIS A 223 -53.54 -70.91 23.71
N HIS A 224 -52.28 -70.48 23.72
CA HIS A 224 -51.62 -69.56 22.78
C HIS A 224 -52.38 -68.21 22.69
N GLY A 225 -51.76 -67.03 22.87
CA GLY A 225 -50.36 -66.64 23.12
C GLY A 225 -50.34 -65.26 23.82
N GLN A 226 -49.24 -64.77 24.40
CA GLN A 226 -48.15 -64.07 23.69
C GLN A 226 -48.67 -62.93 22.78
N GLN A 227 -48.21 -61.67 22.86
CA GLN A 227 -47.02 -61.07 23.48
C GLN A 227 -47.30 -59.56 23.70
N GLN A 228 -47.03 -58.96 24.88
CA GLN A 228 -45.78 -58.29 25.32
C GLN A 228 -45.64 -56.80 24.93
N HIS A 229 -45.09 -56.03 25.89
CA HIS A 229 -44.17 -54.88 25.78
C HIS A 229 -44.53 -53.65 24.90
N ALA A 230 -44.04 -52.44 25.18
CA ALA A 230 -43.15 -51.99 26.25
C ALA A 230 -43.66 -50.67 26.87
N LEU A 231 -43.23 -50.40 28.09
CA LEU A 231 -43.32 -49.09 28.72
C LEU A 231 -42.03 -48.31 28.53
N ASP A 232 -42.21 -47.02 28.30
CA ASP A 232 -41.47 -45.87 28.84
C ASP A 232 -39.96 -45.70 28.54
N ASP A 233 -39.68 -44.56 27.91
CA ASP A 233 -38.75 -43.50 28.35
C ASP A 233 -37.22 -43.79 28.42
N ASP A 234 -36.30 -42.86 28.16
CA ASP A 234 -36.46 -41.39 28.04
C ASP A 234 -35.29 -40.72 27.25
N ASN A 235 -35.57 -39.50 26.79
CA ASN A 235 -34.71 -38.29 26.88
C ASN A 235 -33.50 -37.95 25.96
N LEU A 236 -33.33 -36.61 25.90
CA LEU A 236 -32.19 -35.75 25.50
C LEU A 236 -31.61 -35.90 24.06
N GLN A 237 -31.79 -35.00 23.08
CA GLN A 237 -31.93 -33.52 22.97
C GLN A 237 -30.64 -32.83 22.49
N SER A 238 -30.83 -31.71 21.78
CA SER A 238 -29.85 -30.83 21.10
C SER A 238 -29.31 -31.34 19.75
N SER A 239 -29.03 -30.53 18.73
CA SER A 239 -29.49 -29.22 18.20
C SER A 239 -28.40 -28.70 17.25
N SER A 240 -28.76 -27.84 16.29
CA SER A 240 -27.86 -27.08 15.37
C SER A 240 -27.44 -27.85 14.11
N THR A 241 -27.76 -27.47 12.85
CA THR A 241 -27.37 -26.24 12.09
C THR A 241 -25.84 -26.05 12.07
N THR A 242 -25.09 -25.85 10.98
CA THR A 242 -25.33 -25.59 9.53
C THR A 242 -23.99 -25.91 8.79
N THR A 243 -23.74 -25.74 7.47
CA THR A 243 -24.33 -24.90 6.41
C THR A 243 -24.09 -25.50 5.00
N THR A 244 -24.83 -24.99 4.03
CA THR A 244 -24.73 -25.11 2.56
C THR A 244 -23.33 -24.80 1.96
N LYS A 245 -22.97 -25.48 0.86
CA LYS A 245 -21.88 -25.10 -0.06
C LYS A 245 -22.38 -24.08 -1.11
N GLU A 246 -21.62 -23.05 -1.43
CA GLU A 246 -21.61 -22.41 -2.77
C GLU A 246 -20.27 -21.67 -3.02
N PRO A 247 -19.89 -21.38 -4.29
CA PRO A 247 -18.51 -21.01 -4.65
C PRO A 247 -18.28 -19.53 -5.04
N ILE A 248 -17.01 -19.14 -4.95
CA ILE A 248 -16.26 -18.23 -5.85
C ILE A 248 -17.02 -17.08 -6.54
N SER A 249 -16.67 -15.85 -6.17
CA SER A 249 -16.53 -14.74 -7.11
C SER A 249 -15.37 -13.83 -6.70
N MET A 250 -14.44 -13.59 -7.63
CA MET A 250 -13.49 -12.47 -7.55
C MET A 250 -14.16 -11.26 -8.17
N GLU A 251 -14.22 -10.14 -7.46
CA GLU A 251 -14.42 -8.83 -8.09
C GLU A 251 -13.28 -7.89 -7.76
N THR A 252 -12.84 -7.18 -8.79
CA THR A 252 -11.78 -6.18 -8.77
C THR A 252 -12.36 -4.78 -8.53
N ASN A 253 -11.79 -4.04 -7.58
CA ASN A 253 -11.61 -2.58 -7.63
C ASN A 253 -10.55 -2.16 -6.59
#